data_AF-A0A8D8Y369-F1
#
_entry.id   AF-A0A8D8Y369-F1
#
_cell.length_a   1.000
_cell.length_b   1.000
_cell.length_c   1.000
_cell.angle_alpha   90.00
_cell.angle_beta   90.00
_cell.angle_gamma   90.00
#
_symmetry.space_group_name_H-M   'P 1'
#
loop_
_entity.id
_entity.type
_entity.pdbx_description
1 polymer ?
#
loop_
_entity_poly.entity_id
_entity_poly.type
_entity_poly.pdbx_seq_one_letter_code
_entity_poly.pdbx_strand_id
1 'polypeptide(L)'
;ADEGYDVWIGNVRGNTYCRRHTFLSPNEAKFWNFSFHEMGMYDVPAIIDYILEKTKNKQLLYIGHSMGCTMFYVMSIMRPEYNDKILGHISLAPVTYFAETWSLPFKAVAPFANELKVVIDVATNGEILSRTPGLVSTIKKLCLIGEMQKFFCLNMLFFLFGKNEAQIPTSLIPDIMADIPAGASMKTFVHYEQLINSKRFCQY
;
A
#
# COMPACT_ATOMS: atom_id res chain seq x y z
N ALA A 1 -10.99 13.35 -14.53
CA ALA A 1 -10.45 14.39 -15.42
C ALA A 1 -11.53 14.86 -16.39
N ASP A 2 -12.15 13.96 -17.15
CA ASP A 2 -13.20 14.30 -18.13
C ASP A 2 -14.42 15.01 -17.49
N GLU A 3 -14.77 14.66 -16.25
CA GLU A 3 -15.81 15.34 -15.45
C GLU A 3 -15.33 16.67 -14.81
N GLY A 4 -14.23 17.26 -15.29
CA GLY A 4 -13.75 18.59 -14.86
C GLY A 4 -12.95 18.64 -13.55
N TYR A 5 -12.64 17.50 -12.94
CA TYR A 5 -11.79 17.44 -11.75
C TYR A 5 -10.30 17.49 -12.10
N ASP A 6 -9.54 18.28 -11.32
CA ASP A 6 -8.08 18.19 -11.26
C ASP A 6 -7.66 17.00 -10.40
N VAL A 7 -7.02 15.99 -11.01
CA VAL A 7 -6.77 14.68 -10.40
C VAL A 7 -5.30 14.51 -10.07
N TRP A 8 -5.01 14.29 -8.78
CA TRP A 8 -3.67 14.04 -8.26
C TRP A 8 -3.56 12.59 -7.76
N ILE A 9 -2.54 11.87 -8.21
CA ILE A 9 -2.29 10.47 -7.81
C ILE A 9 -1.07 10.42 -6.90
N GLY A 10 -1.31 10.20 -5.61
CA GLY A 10 -0.26 10.15 -4.59
C GLY A 10 0.57 8.87 -4.64
N ASN A 11 1.86 9.00 -4.35
CA ASN A 11 2.76 7.89 -4.05
C ASN A 11 3.27 8.03 -2.62
N VAL A 12 3.60 6.91 -1.99
CA VAL A 12 3.93 6.84 -0.55
C VAL A 12 5.32 6.26 -0.36
N ARG A 13 5.99 6.64 0.73
CA ARG A 13 7.36 6.23 1.05
C ARG A 13 7.58 4.72 0.86
N GLY A 14 8.70 4.37 0.25
CA GLY A 14 9.12 2.98 0.02
C GLY A 14 8.55 2.32 -1.23
N ASN A 15 7.48 2.85 -1.82
CA ASN A 15 7.02 2.34 -3.12
C ASN A 15 8.01 2.71 -4.23
N THR A 16 7.86 2.10 -5.41
CA THR A 16 8.75 2.22 -6.58
C THR A 16 9.11 3.67 -6.94
N TYR A 17 8.20 4.61 -6.70
CA TYR A 17 8.35 6.02 -7.06
C TYR A 17 8.85 6.90 -5.91
N CYS A 18 8.82 6.41 -4.67
CA CYS A 18 9.11 7.17 -3.45
C CYS A 18 10.23 6.51 -2.61
N ARG A 19 11.36 6.19 -3.26
CA ARG A 19 12.55 5.57 -2.63
C ARG A 19 13.71 6.54 -2.42
N ARG A 20 13.45 7.80 -2.08
CA ARG A 20 14.50 8.80 -1.81
C ARG A 20 14.28 9.43 -0.44
N HIS A 21 15.37 9.70 0.24
CA HIS A 21 15.38 10.42 1.51
C HIS A 21 16.51 11.45 1.48
N THR A 22 16.37 12.50 2.28
CA THR A 22 17.38 13.57 2.41
C THR A 22 18.66 13.14 3.13
N PHE A 23 18.66 11.98 3.82
CA PHE A 23 19.72 11.57 4.74
C PHE A 23 20.02 10.06 4.67
N LEU A 24 18.99 9.23 4.42
CA LEU A 24 19.10 7.78 4.42
C LEU A 24 19.10 7.22 2.99
N SER A 25 19.89 6.18 2.77
CA SER A 25 19.86 5.36 1.57
C SER A 25 18.79 4.27 1.68
N PRO A 26 18.08 3.91 0.59
CA PRO A 26 17.20 2.74 0.56
C PRO A 26 17.90 1.41 0.86
N ASN A 27 19.23 1.37 0.89
CA ASN A 27 19.99 0.19 1.29
C ASN A 27 20.20 0.10 2.82
N GLU A 28 19.78 1.10 3.59
CA GLU A 28 19.90 1.12 5.04
C GLU A 28 18.58 0.67 5.69
N ALA A 29 18.62 -0.23 6.67
CA ALA A 29 17.43 -0.70 7.37
C ALA A 29 16.62 0.44 8.03
N LYS A 30 17.28 1.53 8.45
CA LYS A 30 16.64 2.72 9.00
C LYS A 30 15.69 3.38 8.00
N PHE A 31 15.97 3.31 6.70
CA PHE A 31 15.09 3.84 5.65
C PHE A 31 13.72 3.15 5.67
N TRP A 32 13.69 1.85 5.95
CA TRP A 32 12.48 1.02 5.93
C TRP A 32 11.75 0.94 7.28
N ASN A 33 12.19 1.71 8.29
CA ASN A 33 11.55 1.74 9.61
C ASN A 33 10.31 2.65 9.63
N PHE A 34 9.31 2.33 8.82
CA PHE A 34 8.01 3.00 8.77
C PHE A 34 6.88 1.99 8.57
N SER A 35 5.66 2.41 8.85
CA SER A 35 4.40 1.69 8.62
C SER A 35 3.37 2.63 8.01
N PHE A 36 2.12 2.17 7.85
CA PHE A 36 1.00 3.05 7.49
C PHE A 36 0.81 4.22 8.48
N HIS A 37 1.34 4.11 9.70
CA HIS A 37 1.30 5.18 10.69
C HIS A 37 2.10 6.40 10.22
N GLU A 38 3.39 6.23 9.88
CA GLU A 38 4.21 7.32 9.36
C GLU A 38 3.66 7.87 8.04
N MET A 39 3.08 7.01 7.20
CA MET A 39 2.43 7.44 5.96
C MET A 39 1.22 8.36 6.24
N GLY A 40 0.37 8.03 7.21
CA GLY A 40 -0.73 8.91 7.64
C GLY A 40 -0.27 10.17 8.38
N MET A 41 0.79 10.07 9.18
CA MET A 41 1.31 11.19 9.96
C MET A 41 2.08 12.23 9.14
N TYR A 42 2.70 11.81 8.04
CA TYR A 42 3.63 12.64 7.28
C TYR A 42 3.36 12.66 5.78
N ASP A 43 3.19 11.51 5.13
CA ASP A 43 3.06 11.47 3.67
C ASP A 43 1.75 12.12 3.21
N VAL A 44 0.62 11.72 3.81
CA VAL A 44 -0.69 12.27 3.46
C VAL A 44 -0.75 13.80 3.71
N PRO A 45 -0.37 14.31 4.90
CA PRO A 45 -0.22 15.74 5.14
C PRO A 45 0.63 16.48 4.10
N ALA A 46 1.82 15.98 3.80
CA ALA A 46 2.74 16.65 2.88
C ALA A 46 2.18 16.68 1.44
N ILE A 47 1.51 15.61 1.02
CA ILE A 47 0.84 15.55 -0.29
C ILE A 47 -0.32 16.55 -0.34
N ILE A 48 -1.18 16.60 0.69
CA ILE A 48 -2.30 17.54 0.75
C ILE A 48 -1.79 18.98 0.70
N ASP A 49 -0.80 19.32 1.54
CA ASP A 49 -0.27 20.68 1.60
C ASP A 49 0.33 21.11 0.26
N TYR A 50 1.09 20.22 -0.38
CA TYR A 50 1.64 20.49 -1.70
C TYR A 50 0.53 20.77 -2.73
N ILE A 51 -0.52 19.94 -2.77
CA ILE A 51 -1.62 20.10 -3.74
C ILE A 51 -2.37 21.40 -3.48
N LEU A 52 -2.72 21.72 -2.24
CA LEU A 52 -3.44 22.95 -1.90
C LEU A 52 -2.58 24.19 -2.16
N GLU A 53 -1.28 24.13 -1.87
CA GLU A 53 -0.36 25.21 -2.19
C GLU A 53 -0.25 25.44 -3.71
N LYS A 54 -0.19 24.36 -4.51
CA LYS A 54 -0.07 24.44 -5.97
C LYS A 54 -1.36 24.90 -6.64
N THR A 55 -2.50 24.34 -6.24
CA THR A 55 -3.80 24.62 -6.86
C THR A 55 -4.47 25.88 -6.31
N LYS A 56 -4.00 26.40 -5.17
CA LYS A 56 -4.63 27.49 -4.40
C LYS A 56 -6.04 27.19 -3.91
N ASN A 57 -6.45 25.93 -3.96
CA ASN A 57 -7.69 25.47 -3.35
C ASN A 57 -7.55 25.43 -1.82
N LYS A 58 -8.68 25.57 -1.12
CA LYS A 58 -8.73 25.46 0.35
C LYS A 58 -8.90 24.02 0.84
N GLN A 59 -9.56 23.20 0.03
CA GLN A 59 -9.92 21.83 0.36
C GLN A 59 -9.78 20.93 -0.85
N LEU A 60 -9.65 19.63 -0.63
CA LEU A 60 -9.68 18.60 -1.68
C LEU A 60 -10.55 17.40 -1.26
N LEU A 61 -10.98 16.62 -2.25
CA LEU A 61 -11.57 15.30 -2.01
C LEU A 61 -10.45 14.27 -1.90
N TYR A 62 -10.46 13.49 -0.82
CA TYR A 62 -9.55 12.35 -0.67
C TYR A 62 -10.26 11.08 -1.09
N ILE A 63 -9.62 10.26 -1.92
CA ILE A 63 -10.12 8.93 -2.29
C ILE A 63 -9.06 7.92 -1.87
N GLY A 64 -9.40 7.08 -0.89
CA GLY A 64 -8.54 6.02 -0.39
C GLY A 64 -8.98 4.67 -0.93
N HIS A 65 -8.02 3.80 -1.25
CA HIS A 65 -8.28 2.37 -1.48
C HIS A 65 -7.43 1.52 -0.52
N SER A 66 -8.03 0.54 0.14
CA SER A 66 -7.32 -0.38 1.05
C SER A 66 -6.51 0.38 2.11
N MET A 67 -5.18 0.21 2.14
CA MET A 67 -4.25 0.95 3.02
C MET A 67 -4.34 2.47 2.86
N GLY A 68 -4.70 2.99 1.69
CA GLY A 68 -4.93 4.43 1.49
C GLY A 68 -6.03 4.97 2.42
N CYS A 69 -7.06 4.17 2.69
CA CYS A 69 -8.06 4.53 3.71
C CYS A 69 -7.45 4.54 5.11
N THR A 70 -6.65 3.52 5.46
CA THR A 70 -5.96 3.42 6.75
C THR A 70 -5.13 4.68 7.02
N MET A 71 -4.34 5.11 6.02
CA MET A 71 -3.51 6.30 6.11
C MET A 71 -4.33 7.56 6.34
N PHE A 72 -5.44 7.72 5.62
CA PHE A 72 -6.36 8.83 5.84
C PHE A 72 -6.91 8.84 7.27
N TYR A 73 -7.35 7.70 7.78
CA TYR A 73 -7.89 7.63 9.15
C TYR A 73 -6.83 7.95 10.20
N VAL A 74 -5.59 7.47 10.03
CA VAL A 74 -4.46 7.87 10.90
C VAL A 74 -4.31 9.39 10.88
N MET A 75 -4.23 10.00 9.70
CA MET A 75 -4.10 11.46 9.57
C MET A 75 -5.28 12.17 10.26
N SER A 76 -6.52 11.82 9.92
CA SER A 76 -7.72 12.50 10.38
C SER A 76 -7.88 12.49 11.90
N ILE A 77 -7.42 11.41 12.55
CA ILE A 77 -7.46 11.25 14.02
C ILE A 77 -6.26 11.94 14.68
N MET A 78 -5.05 11.74 14.16
CA MET A 78 -3.81 12.17 14.81
C MET A 78 -3.38 13.60 14.45
N ARG A 79 -3.93 14.15 13.37
CA ARG A 79 -3.66 15.48 12.80
C ARG A 79 -5.00 16.17 12.49
N PRO A 80 -5.86 16.41 13.50
CA PRO A 80 -7.22 16.89 13.28
C PRO A 80 -7.29 18.23 12.55
N GLU A 81 -6.22 19.03 12.58
CA GLU A 81 -6.09 20.28 11.81
C GLU A 81 -6.13 20.07 10.28
N TYR A 82 -5.91 18.84 9.79
CA TYR A 82 -6.08 18.52 8.36
C TYR A 82 -7.54 18.25 7.99
N ASN A 83 -8.44 18.00 8.95
CA ASN A 83 -9.84 17.77 8.63
C ASN A 83 -10.48 19.01 7.96
N ASP A 84 -10.03 20.22 8.32
CA ASP A 84 -10.47 21.46 7.68
C ASP A 84 -10.04 21.57 6.20
N LYS A 85 -8.99 20.82 5.80
CA LYS A 85 -8.45 20.77 4.43
C LYS A 85 -9.12 19.70 3.56
N ILE A 86 -10.04 18.92 4.10
CA ILE A 86 -10.70 17.82 3.39
C ILE A 86 -12.17 18.17 3.17
N LEU A 87 -12.57 18.24 1.89
CA LEU A 87 -13.97 18.44 1.51
C LEU A 87 -14.80 17.18 1.80
N GLY A 88 -14.19 16.01 1.62
CA GLY A 88 -14.81 14.71 1.85
C GLY A 88 -13.81 13.58 1.59
N HIS A 89 -14.10 12.41 2.17
CA HIS A 89 -13.33 11.19 1.97
C HIS A 89 -14.22 10.10 1.37
N ILE A 90 -13.79 9.52 0.25
CA ILE A 90 -14.37 8.33 -0.35
C ILE A 90 -13.47 7.14 0.00
N SER A 91 -14.01 6.20 0.78
CA SER A 91 -13.28 5.01 1.23
C SER A 91 -13.65 3.78 0.40
N LEU A 92 -12.70 3.27 -0.38
CA LEU A 92 -12.87 2.08 -1.20
C LEU A 92 -12.15 0.89 -0.53
N ALA A 93 -12.89 -0.17 -0.19
CA ALA A 93 -12.37 -1.32 0.56
C ALA A 93 -11.54 -0.90 1.81
N PRO A 94 -12.11 -0.11 2.75
CA PRO A 94 -11.36 0.45 3.87
C PRO A 94 -10.80 -0.63 4.79
N VAL A 95 -9.58 -0.39 5.28
CA VAL A 95 -8.92 -1.25 6.26
C VAL A 95 -8.65 -0.45 7.54
N THR A 96 -9.32 -0.80 8.64
CA THR A 96 -9.08 -0.23 9.98
C THR A 96 -8.96 -1.34 10.99
N TYR A 97 -10.04 -2.09 11.17
CA TYR A 97 -10.09 -3.29 11.97
C TYR A 97 -9.81 -4.50 11.06
N PHE A 98 -8.66 -5.16 11.24
CA PHE A 98 -8.20 -6.22 10.34
C PHE A 98 -8.30 -7.64 10.94
N ALA A 99 -8.74 -7.78 12.19
CA ALA A 99 -8.77 -9.10 12.85
C ALA A 99 -9.73 -10.11 12.22
N GLU A 100 -10.85 -9.65 11.65
CA GLU A 100 -11.80 -10.53 10.95
C GLU A 100 -11.50 -10.67 9.45
N THR A 101 -10.28 -10.39 9.00
CA THR A 101 -9.91 -10.59 7.59
C THR A 101 -10.22 -12.02 7.12
N TRP A 102 -10.79 -12.16 5.93
CA TRP A 102 -11.07 -13.47 5.34
C TRP A 102 -9.78 -14.18 4.87
N SER A 103 -8.68 -13.44 4.75
CA SER A 103 -7.43 -13.96 4.25
C SER A 103 -6.73 -14.85 5.29
N LEU A 104 -6.85 -16.17 5.09
CA LEU A 104 -6.19 -17.20 5.90
C LEU A 104 -4.67 -17.01 6.00
N PRO A 105 -3.94 -16.62 4.92
CA PRO A 105 -2.50 -16.36 5.00
C PRO A 105 -2.13 -15.32 6.06
N PHE A 106 -2.80 -14.16 6.09
CA PHE A 106 -2.55 -13.13 7.10
C PHE A 106 -2.83 -13.68 8.51
N LYS A 107 -3.98 -14.34 8.71
CA LYS A 107 -4.32 -14.95 10.01
C LYS A 107 -3.29 -15.98 10.49
N ALA A 108 -2.72 -16.77 9.58
CA ALA A 108 -1.73 -17.79 9.91
C ALA A 108 -0.36 -17.18 10.26
N VAL A 109 0.00 -16.06 9.65
CA VAL A 109 1.27 -15.36 9.87
C VAL A 109 1.23 -14.48 11.11
N ALA A 110 0.07 -13.94 11.47
CA ALA A 110 -0.09 -13.00 12.58
C ALA A 110 0.63 -13.39 13.88
N PRO A 111 0.52 -14.63 14.40
CA PRO A 111 1.14 -15.00 15.67
C PRO A 111 2.68 -14.98 15.66
N PHE A 112 3.29 -15.02 14.47
CA PHE A 112 4.74 -15.13 14.27
C PHE A 112 5.35 -13.89 13.58
N ALA A 113 4.57 -12.81 13.45
CA ALA A 113 4.94 -11.66 12.64
C ALA A 113 6.22 -10.96 13.15
N ASN A 114 6.41 -10.90 14.47
CA ASN A 114 7.59 -10.26 15.07
C ASN A 114 8.86 -11.09 14.83
N GLU A 115 8.78 -12.41 14.94
CA GLU A 115 9.87 -13.34 14.68
C GLU A 115 10.26 -13.30 13.20
N LEU A 116 9.27 -13.33 12.31
CA LEU A 116 9.48 -13.20 10.86
C LEU A 116 10.09 -11.85 10.51
N LYS A 117 9.70 -10.77 11.19
CA LYS A 117 10.29 -9.44 11.00
C LYS A 117 11.79 -9.47 11.21
N VAL A 118 12.26 -10.07 12.30
CA VAL A 118 13.70 -10.12 12.62
C VAL A 118 14.47 -10.83 11.51
N VAL A 119 13.97 -11.99 11.06
CA VAL A 119 14.63 -12.78 10.01
C VAL A 119 14.62 -12.06 8.67
N ILE A 120 13.48 -11.52 8.27
CA ILE A 120 13.31 -10.86 6.96
C ILE A 120 14.09 -9.54 6.93
N ASP A 121 14.07 -8.74 8.00
CA ASP A 121 14.81 -7.49 8.06
C ASP A 121 16.31 -7.70 7.88
N VAL A 122 16.87 -8.77 8.46
CA VAL A 122 18.29 -9.12 8.28
C VAL A 122 18.58 -9.46 6.82
N ALA A 123 17.67 -10.17 6.14
CA ALA A 123 17.86 -10.59 4.77
C ALA A 123 17.62 -9.47 3.74
N THR A 124 16.72 -8.53 4.03
CA THR A 124 16.22 -7.56 3.04
C THR A 124 16.41 -6.10 3.43
N ASN A 125 17.07 -5.82 4.56
CA ASN A 125 17.10 -4.48 5.19
C ASN A 125 15.69 -3.91 5.44
N GLY A 126 14.69 -4.77 5.60
CA GLY A 126 13.30 -4.38 5.83
C GLY A 126 12.51 -4.01 4.57
N GLU A 127 13.11 -4.07 3.37
CA GLU A 127 12.39 -3.94 2.11
C GLU A 127 11.68 -5.24 1.77
N ILE A 128 10.40 -5.18 1.39
CA ILE A 128 9.66 -6.34 0.87
C ILE A 128 8.88 -5.94 -0.37
N LEU A 129 8.51 -6.95 -1.17
CA LEU A 129 7.59 -6.80 -2.30
C LEU A 129 8.07 -5.74 -3.33
N SER A 130 9.38 -5.63 -3.52
CA SER A 130 9.99 -4.60 -4.35
C SER A 130 9.84 -4.89 -5.85
N ARG A 131 9.64 -3.82 -6.62
CA ARG A 131 9.50 -3.90 -8.07
C ARG A 131 10.83 -3.58 -8.73
N THR A 132 11.46 -4.59 -9.35
CA THR A 132 12.69 -4.40 -10.13
C THR A 132 12.41 -4.56 -11.63
N PRO A 133 13.11 -3.84 -12.52
CA PRO A 133 12.90 -3.97 -13.96
C PRO A 133 13.02 -5.42 -14.48
N GLY A 134 13.94 -6.21 -13.91
CA GLY A 134 14.09 -7.62 -14.24
C GLY A 134 12.88 -8.47 -13.83
N LEU A 135 12.34 -8.23 -12.63
CA LEU A 135 11.14 -8.93 -12.14
C LEU A 135 9.91 -8.56 -12.98
N VAL A 136 9.73 -7.28 -13.29
CA VAL A 136 8.64 -6.76 -14.15
C VAL A 136 8.66 -7.45 -15.51
N SER A 137 9.82 -7.46 -16.18
CA SER A 137 9.98 -8.09 -17.50
C SER A 137 9.68 -9.59 -17.46
N THR A 138 10.11 -10.26 -16.39
CA THR A 138 9.87 -11.70 -16.19
C THR A 138 8.39 -12.00 -15.98
N ILE A 139 7.71 -11.25 -15.11
CA ILE A 139 6.27 -11.44 -14.83
C ILE A 139 5.44 -11.18 -16.08
N LYS A 140 5.69 -10.08 -16.82
CA LYS A 140 4.96 -9.78 -18.06
C LYS A 140 5.04 -10.93 -19.06
N LYS A 141 6.25 -11.47 -19.29
CA LYS A 141 6.44 -12.61 -20.19
C LYS A 141 5.74 -13.84 -19.64
N LEU A 142 5.94 -14.17 -18.37
CA LEU A 142 5.33 -15.34 -17.72
C LEU A 142 3.82 -15.35 -17.93
N CYS A 143 3.13 -14.25 -17.62
CA CYS A 143 1.67 -14.17 -17.74
C CYS A 143 1.15 -14.18 -19.20
N LEU A 144 2.03 -14.11 -20.21
CA LEU A 144 1.67 -14.14 -21.64
C LEU A 144 2.04 -15.44 -22.36
N ILE A 145 2.89 -16.28 -21.78
CA ILE A 145 3.46 -17.48 -22.45
C ILE A 145 2.42 -18.55 -22.77
N GLY A 146 1.42 -18.77 -21.90
CA GLY A 146 0.45 -19.84 -22.08
C GLY A 146 -0.71 -19.80 -21.08
N GLU A 147 -1.73 -20.61 -21.32
CA GLU A 147 -2.95 -20.64 -20.50
C GLU A 147 -2.68 -21.06 -19.04
N MET A 148 -1.70 -21.95 -18.81
CA MET A 148 -1.31 -22.36 -17.46
C MET A 148 -0.69 -21.20 -16.67
N GLN A 149 0.17 -20.39 -17.29
CA GLN A 149 0.81 -19.25 -16.62
C GLN A 149 -0.19 -18.11 -16.41
N LYS A 150 -1.10 -17.88 -17.36
CA LYS A 150 -2.24 -16.97 -17.17
C LYS A 150 -3.08 -17.39 -15.97
N PHE A 151 -3.41 -18.68 -15.87
CA PHE A 151 -4.12 -19.24 -14.73
C PHE A 151 -3.36 -19.00 -13.42
N PHE A 152 -2.04 -19.20 -13.38
CA PHE A 152 -1.24 -18.92 -12.20
C PHE A 152 -1.24 -17.43 -11.82
N CYS A 153 -1.03 -16.52 -12.78
CA CYS A 153 -1.07 -15.08 -12.54
C CYS A 153 -2.44 -14.62 -12.02
N LEU A 154 -3.53 -15.16 -12.58
CA LEU A 154 -4.89 -14.87 -12.16
C LEU A 154 -5.17 -15.37 -10.73
N ASN A 155 -4.78 -16.60 -10.41
CA ASN A 155 -4.99 -17.15 -9.07
C ASN A 155 -4.12 -16.46 -8.02
N MET A 156 -2.91 -16.02 -8.36
CA MET A 156 -2.09 -15.20 -7.48
C MET A 156 -2.74 -13.85 -7.19
N LEU A 157 -3.33 -13.19 -8.20
CA LEU A 157 -4.09 -11.96 -8.02
C LEU A 157 -5.30 -12.18 -7.08
N PHE A 158 -6.07 -13.24 -7.31
CA PHE A 158 -7.23 -13.57 -6.48
C PHE A 158 -6.89 -14.00 -5.06
N PHE A 159 -5.74 -14.64 -4.88
CA PHE A 159 -5.23 -14.98 -3.56
C PHE A 159 -4.94 -13.72 -2.73
N LEU A 160 -4.41 -12.67 -3.36
CA LEU A 160 -4.07 -11.41 -2.68
C LEU A 160 -5.28 -10.50 -2.46
N PHE A 161 -6.16 -10.37 -3.46
CA PHE A 161 -7.19 -9.33 -3.47
C PHE A 161 -8.64 -9.84 -3.51
N GLY A 162 -8.83 -11.16 -3.55
CA GLY A 162 -10.13 -11.79 -3.66
C GLY A 162 -10.52 -12.11 -5.11
N LYS A 163 -11.34 -13.15 -5.27
CA LYS A 163 -11.76 -13.65 -6.59
C LYS A 163 -12.91 -12.83 -7.17
N ASN A 164 -12.72 -12.26 -8.35
CA ASN A 164 -13.81 -11.66 -9.14
C ASN A 164 -13.50 -11.68 -10.65
N GLU A 165 -13.66 -12.84 -11.28
CA GLU A 165 -13.36 -13.05 -12.71
C GLU A 165 -14.24 -12.19 -13.64
N ALA A 166 -15.48 -11.90 -13.24
CA ALA A 166 -16.41 -11.15 -14.07
C ALA A 166 -16.07 -9.66 -14.25
N GLN A 167 -15.20 -9.13 -13.38
CA GLN A 167 -14.86 -7.69 -13.35
C GLN A 167 -13.41 -7.42 -13.79
N ILE A 168 -12.61 -8.45 -14.06
CA ILE A 168 -11.20 -8.28 -14.45
C ILE A 168 -10.99 -8.86 -15.85
N PRO A 169 -10.83 -8.01 -16.88
CA PRO A 169 -10.46 -8.46 -18.21
C PRO A 169 -9.12 -9.21 -18.16
N THR A 170 -9.11 -10.45 -18.65
CA THR A 170 -7.91 -11.30 -18.64
C THR A 170 -6.76 -10.71 -19.44
N SER A 171 -7.06 -9.85 -20.44
CA SER A 171 -6.07 -9.11 -21.22
C SER A 171 -5.24 -8.12 -20.39
N LEU A 172 -5.75 -7.64 -19.25
CA LEU A 172 -5.06 -6.66 -18.39
C LEU A 172 -4.17 -7.32 -17.33
N ILE A 173 -4.32 -8.63 -17.08
CA ILE A 173 -3.58 -9.36 -16.03
C ILE A 173 -2.06 -9.20 -16.15
N PRO A 174 -1.43 -9.31 -17.33
CA PRO A 174 0.03 -9.17 -17.44
C PRO A 174 0.52 -7.78 -17.01
N ASP A 175 -0.24 -6.73 -17.32
CA ASP A 175 0.13 -5.36 -16.93
C ASP A 175 -0.12 -5.13 -15.44
N ILE A 176 -1.27 -5.58 -14.91
CA ILE A 176 -1.57 -5.51 -13.47
C ILE A 176 -0.47 -6.18 -12.66
N MET A 177 -0.13 -7.43 -12.98
CA MET A 177 0.88 -8.20 -12.26
C MET A 177 2.30 -7.64 -12.41
N ALA A 178 2.55 -6.85 -13.45
CA ALA A 178 3.82 -6.18 -13.63
C ALA A 178 3.94 -4.89 -12.83
N ASP A 179 2.80 -4.28 -12.47
CA ASP A 179 2.78 -3.06 -11.67
C ASP A 179 2.68 -3.32 -10.16
N ILE A 180 2.11 -4.47 -9.76
CA ILE A 180 1.98 -4.88 -8.36
C ILE A 180 2.84 -6.12 -8.04
N PRO A 181 3.44 -6.19 -6.84
CA PRO A 181 3.50 -5.13 -5.82
C PRO A 181 4.50 -4.03 -6.18
N ALA A 182 4.32 -2.86 -5.57
CA ALA A 182 5.13 -1.67 -5.84
C ALA A 182 6.23 -1.39 -4.80
N GLY A 183 6.42 -2.25 -3.80
CA GLY A 183 7.36 -2.06 -2.68
C GLY A 183 6.67 -1.63 -1.39
N ALA A 184 7.10 -2.21 -0.26
CA ALA A 184 6.66 -1.87 1.09
C ALA A 184 7.77 -2.16 2.12
N SER A 185 7.60 -1.68 3.35
CA SER A 185 8.45 -2.08 4.47
C SER A 185 7.89 -3.31 5.19
N MET A 186 8.78 -4.15 5.73
CA MET A 186 8.39 -5.26 6.59
C MET A 186 7.65 -4.77 7.85
N LYS A 187 8.02 -3.59 8.36
CA LYS A 187 7.30 -2.97 9.48
C LYS A 187 5.85 -2.62 9.12
N THR A 188 5.53 -2.24 7.88
CA THR A 188 4.14 -2.05 7.44
C THR A 188 3.36 -3.36 7.50
N PHE A 189 3.94 -4.45 7.01
CA PHE A 189 3.32 -5.77 7.05
C PHE A 189 3.05 -6.21 8.49
N VAL A 190 4.06 -6.14 9.36
CA VAL A 190 3.94 -6.50 10.78
C VAL A 190 2.91 -5.63 11.50
N HIS A 191 2.79 -4.35 11.14
CA HIS A 191 1.77 -3.50 11.74
C HIS A 191 0.35 -4.03 11.46
N TYR A 192 0.06 -4.49 10.24
CA TYR A 192 -1.23 -5.13 9.95
C TYR A 192 -1.45 -6.43 10.72
N GLU A 193 -0.39 -7.24 10.88
CA GLU A 193 -0.45 -8.46 11.69
C GLU A 193 -0.72 -8.17 13.18
N GLN A 194 -0.16 -7.09 13.72
CA GLN A 194 -0.48 -6.62 15.08
C GLN A 194 -1.96 -6.23 15.22
N LEU A 195 -2.61 -5.68 14.17
CA LEU A 195 -4.05 -5.38 14.22
C LEU A 195 -4.89 -6.66 14.33
N ILE A 196 -4.42 -7.77 13.74
CA ILE A 196 -5.07 -9.08 13.86
C ILE A 196 -4.95 -9.60 15.29
N ASN A 197 -3.73 -9.62 15.83
CA ASN A 197 -3.46 -10.14 17.16
C ASN A 197 -4.12 -9.30 18.26
N SER A 198 -4.01 -7.99 18.17
CA SER A 198 -4.52 -7.07 19.20
C SER A 198 -6.01 -6.83 19.11
N LYS A 199 -6.63 -7.11 17.95
CA LYS A 199 -8.04 -6.80 17.68
C LYS A 199 -8.34 -5.32 17.90
N ARG A 200 -7.40 -4.44 17.54
CA ARG A 200 -7.54 -2.99 17.68
C ARG A 200 -6.94 -2.32 16.46
N PHE A 201 -7.50 -1.16 16.12
CA PHE A 201 -6.82 -0.20 15.24
C PHE A 201 -5.98 0.72 16.13
N CYS A 202 -4.67 0.52 16.13
CA CYS A 202 -3.75 1.24 17.02
C CYS A 202 -2.44 1.60 16.31
N GLN A 203 -1.58 2.34 17.00
CA GLN A 203 -0.21 2.60 16.57
C GLN A 203 0.65 1.33 16.73
N TYR A 204 1.81 1.34 16.06
CA TYR A 204 2.77 0.21 16.01
C TYR A 204 3.30 -0.17 17.39
#